data_AF-A0A2E3G7E7-F1
#
_entry.id   AF-A0A2E3G7E7-F1
#
_cell.length_a   1.000
_cell.length_b   1.000
_cell.length_c   1.000
_cell.angle_alpha   90.00
_cell.angle_beta   90.00
_cell.angle_gamma   90.00
#
_symmetry.space_group_name_H-M   'P 1'
#
loop_
_entity.id
_entity.type
_entity.pdbx_description
1 polymer ?
#
loop_
_entity_poly.entity_id
_entity_poly.type
_entity_poly.pdbx_seq_one_letter_code
_entity_poly.pdbx_strand_id
1 'polypeptide(L)' 'MAIEFYNVKKKKKVSIDEAKIEKKTYERETKAGKKQVRYAFRAVDDDGTNLTKFCSEADWNKL' A
#
# COMPACT_ATOMS: atom_id res chain seq x y z
N MET A 1 -10.76 7.90 -6.98
CA MET A 1 -11.37 7.35 -5.74
C MET A 1 -10.39 7.64 -4.59
N ALA A 2 -10.67 7.32 -3.32
CA ALA A 2 -9.71 7.55 -2.23
C ALA A 2 -9.43 6.27 -1.44
N ILE A 3 -8.17 6.05 -1.05
CA ILE A 3 -7.76 4.90 -0.26
C ILE A 3 -7.43 5.34 1.17
N GLU A 4 -8.04 4.67 2.15
CA GLU A 4 -7.70 4.86 3.55
C GLU A 4 -6.37 4.20 3.92
N PHE A 5 -5.46 4.96 4.50
CA PHE A 5 -4.24 4.49 5.17
C PHE A 5 -4.31 4.80 6.67
N TYR A 6 -3.58 4.05 7.49
CA TYR A 6 -3.39 4.42 8.89
C TYR A 6 -2.04 5.14 9.06
N ASN A 7 -2.08 6.42 9.40
CA ASN A 7 -0.87 7.18 9.73
C ASN A 7 -0.58 7.01 11.23
N VAL A 8 0.54 6.33 11.53
CA VAL A 8 0.97 6.03 12.90
C VAL A 8 1.42 7.27 13.68
N LYS A 9 1.96 8.30 13.01
CA LYS A 9 2.36 9.56 13.66
C LYS A 9 1.13 10.35 14.10
N LYS A 10 0.12 10.43 13.24
CA LYS A 10 -1.15 11.08 13.54
C LYS A 10 -2.10 10.19 14.37
N LYS A 11 -1.80 8.90 14.50
CA LYS A 11 -2.62 7.87 15.17
C LYS A 11 -4.07 7.84 14.65
N LYS A 12 -4.25 8.05 13.35
CA LYS A 12 -5.57 8.09 12.71
C LYS A 12 -5.52 7.56 11.29
N LYS A 13 -6.69 7.23 10.78
CA LYS A 13 -6.86 6.98 9.35
C LYS A 13 -6.82 8.30 8.58
N VAL A 14 -6.20 8.25 7.41
CA VAL A 14 -6.14 9.35 6.45
C VAL A 14 -6.56 8.82 5.09
N SER A 15 -7.30 9.63 4.35
CA SER A 15 -7.77 9.27 3.01
C SER A 15 -6.87 9.95 1.99
N ILE A 16 -6.26 9.17 1.10
CA ILE A 16 -5.37 9.67 0.06
C ILE A 16 -6.04 9.48 -1.29
N ASP A 17 -6.02 10.54 -2.10
CA ASP A 17 -6.49 10.48 -3.49
C ASP A 17 -5.65 9.49 -4.29
N GLU A 18 -6.32 8.66 -5.07
CA GLU A 18 -5.73 7.69 -5.99
C GLU A 18 -4.64 8.28 -6.89
N ALA A 19 -4.76 9.53 -7.33
CA ALA A 19 -3.72 10.21 -8.12
C ALA A 19 -2.38 10.39 -7.38
N LYS A 20 -2.38 10.26 -6.05
CA LYS A 20 -1.18 10.34 -5.18
C LYS A 20 -0.71 8.96 -4.70
N ILE A 21 -1.25 7.89 -5.25
CA ILE A 21 -0.95 6.52 -4.83
C ILE A 21 -0.02 5.86 -5.84
N GLU A 22 1.04 5.25 -5.31
CA GLU A 22 1.94 4.41 -6.07
C GLU A 22 1.66 2.93 -5.80
N LYS A 23 1.57 2.16 -6.88
CA LYS A 23 1.49 0.70 -6.83
C LYS A 23 2.87 0.09 -6.58
N LYS A 24 2.96 -0.82 -5.62
CA LYS A 24 4.20 -1.55 -5.31
C LYS A 24 3.95 -3.05 -5.16
N THR A 25 4.86 -3.86 -5.70
CA THR A 25 4.93 -5.30 -5.43
C THR A 25 6.19 -5.63 -4.62
N TYR A 26 6.07 -6.64 -3.78
CA TYR A 26 7.17 -7.23 -3.03
C TYR A 26 7.20 -8.72 -3.34
N GLU A 27 8.27 -9.16 -4.00
CA GLU A 27 8.48 -10.55 -4.34
C GLU A 27 9.50 -11.17 -3.40
N ARG A 28 9.21 -12.36 -2.89
CA ARG A 28 10.19 -13.15 -2.15
C ARG A 28 10.00 -14.63 -2.42
N GLU A 29 11.10 -15.36 -2.35
CA GLU A 29 11.07 -16.82 -2.33
C GLU A 29 10.87 -17.29 -0.89
N THR A 30 9.96 -18.24 -0.71
CA THR A 30 9.72 -18.88 0.59
C THR A 30 10.75 -19.97 0.84
N LYS A 31 10.90 -20.40 2.10
CA LYS A 31 11.81 -21.50 2.47
C LYS A 31 11.55 -22.83 1.71
N ALA A 32 10.34 -22.99 1.16
CA ALA A 32 9.93 -24.15 0.37
C ALA A 32 10.07 -23.93 -1.16
N GLY A 33 10.78 -22.89 -1.61
CA GLY A 33 11.04 -22.59 -3.03
C GLY A 33 9.86 -21.96 -3.78
N LYS A 34 8.74 -21.66 -3.12
CA LYS A 34 7.60 -20.99 -3.76
C LYS A 34 7.80 -19.48 -3.80
N LYS A 35 7.55 -18.85 -4.95
CA LYS A 35 7.49 -17.39 -5.08
C LYS A 35 6.21 -16.86 -4.42
N GLN A 36 6.35 -15.84 -3.59
CA GLN A 36 5.26 -15.10 -2.98
C GLN A 36 5.32 -13.65 -3.45
N VAL A 37 4.24 -13.18 -4.06
CA VAL A 37 4.04 -11.76 -4.41
C VAL A 37 3.10 -11.14 -3.40
N ARG A 38 3.47 -9.96 -2.89
CA ARG A 38 2.61 -9.14 -2.04
C ARG A 38 2.38 -7.79 -2.68
N TYR A 39 1.12 -7.42 -2.86
CA TYR A 39 0.69 -6.17 -3.46
C TYR A 39 0.46 -5.10 -2.39
N ALA A 40 0.89 -3.88 -2.68
CA ALA A 40 0.76 -2.75 -1.78
C ALA A 40 0.49 -1.45 -2.55
N PHE A 41 -0.21 -0.55 -1.87
CA PHE A 41 -0.32 0.86 -2.20
C PHE A 41 0.62 1.66 -1.29
N ARG A 42 1.33 2.62 -1.86
CA ARG A 42 2.20 3.56 -1.15
C ARG A 42 1.73 4.98 -1.42
N ALA A 43 1.91 5.85 -0.43
CA ALA A 43 1.61 7.26 -0.54
C ALA A 43 2.49 8.04 0.45
N VAL A 44 2.50 9.36 0.32
CA VAL A 44 3.06 10.28 1.30
C VAL A 44 1.92 11.15 1.81
N ASP A 45 1.72 11.17 3.12
CA ASP A 45 0.73 12.04 3.77
C ASP A 45 1.24 13.49 3.82
N ASP A 46 0.35 14.45 4.12
CA ASP A 46 0.67 15.88 4.19
C ASP A 46 1.80 16.24 5.20
N ASP A 47 2.03 15.38 6.18
CA ASP A 47 3.05 15.52 7.23
C ASP A 47 4.39 14.89 6.84
N GLY A 48 4.51 14.47 5.57
CA GLY A 48 5.69 13.78 5.04
C GLY A 48 5.81 12.32 5.46
N THR A 49 4.80 11.74 6.12
CA THR A 49 4.85 10.34 6.53
C THR A 49 4.63 9.42 5.33
N ASN A 50 5.58 8.50 5.13
CA ASN A 50 5.42 7.42 4.17
C ASN A 50 4.36 6.43 4.67
N LEU A 51 3.35 6.20 3.84
CA LEU A 51 2.25 5.29 4.10
C LEU A 51 2.40 4.04 3.24
N THR A 52 1.97 2.89 3.78
CA THR A 52 1.92 1.62 3.04
C THR A 52 0.69 0.85 3.48
N LYS A 53 -0.08 0.36 2.50
CA LYS A 53 -1.24 -0.50 2.73
C LYS A 53 -1.13 -1.72 1.83
N PHE A 54 -1.11 -2.90 2.43
CA PHE A 54 -1.18 -4.14 1.67
C PHE A 54 -2.61 -4.39 1.19
N CYS A 55 -2.74 -4.88 -0.03
CA CYS A 55 -4.01 -5.13 -0.69
C CYS A 55 -4.00 -6.48 -1.41
N SER A 56 -5.19 -6.91 -1.83
CA SER A 56 -5.32 -8.06 -2.72
C SER A 56 -4.83 -7.72 -4.13
N GLU A 57 -4.48 -8.73 -4.92
CA GLU A 57 -4.16 -8.54 -6.34
C GLU A 57 -5.33 -7.91 -7.11
N ALA A 58 -6.56 -8.30 -6.78
CA ALA A 58 -7.75 -7.78 -7.42
C ALA A 58 -7.92 -6.27 -7.16
N ASP A 59 -7.70 -5.81 -5.93
CA ASP A 59 -7.77 -4.38 -5.61
C ASP A 59 -6.61 -3.62 -6.26
N TRP A 60 -5.43 -4.23 -6.32
CA TRP A 60 -4.25 -3.66 -6.98
C TRP A 60 -4.45 -3.49 -8.48
N ASN A 61 -5.11 -4.43 -9.15
CA ASN A 61 -5.42 -4.37 -10.57
C ASN A 61 -6.58 -3.42 -10.92
N LYS A 62 -7.47 -3.11 -9.95
CA LYS A 62 -8.60 -2.19 -10.14
C LYS A 62 -8.24 -0.72 -9.99
N LEU A 63 -7.19 -0.43 -9.23
CA LEU A 63 -6.56 0.90 -9.16
C LEU A 63 -5.75 1.18 -10.43
#